data_AF-A0AAW1N507-F1
#
_entry.id   AF-A0AAW1N507-F1
#
_cell.length_a   1.000
_cell.length_b   1.000
_cell.length_c   1.000
_cell.angle_alpha   90.00
_cell.angle_beta   90.00
_cell.angle_gamma   90.00
#
_symmetry.space_group_name_H-M   'P 1'
#
loop_
_entity.id
_entity.type
_entity.pdbx_description
1 polymer ?
#
loop_
_entity_poly.entity_id
_entity_poly.type
_entity_poly.pdbx_seq_one_letter_code
_entity_poly.pdbx_strand_id
1 'polypeptide(L)'
;MHQNSDSRRLAYLTALSQEIYKKLLRAEASPSQRRNLLQELFADIALEVDDRAKDVILTRASDAISTVKGPENHLCFYDVLSEHFVQVPEDGQPILDLIVKLWSQSFASHIFAVLFHKWLFEVQIEDPEKLLRYSSALVQGSTNVFWIDVQTNTRQFQSLFYYLLEKVAFDQSRLTKLVIQARRDLFLLLSRFIMFYNADDRLESFLDQFPAFPTSFLVGGPADIFVTELTDQLQKLKVEPVLLHYLSQIKILQGLELRMTTSTRLKTCLYSFTSPGGPMYPTRAVRHAARDALDALFPVGQYPRHLISLFFRLLYPWYWPSSCWHFFVSCISAMFYSLVGLIVSSWEKLRGPRTSKRDM
;
A
#
# COMPACT_ATOMS: atom_id res chain seq x y z
N MET A 1 -22.89 24.74 -25.54
CA MET A 1 -22.09 24.87 -24.30
C MET A 1 -21.23 23.63 -24.01
N HIS A 2 -21.73 22.40 -24.24
CA HIS A 2 -20.96 21.15 -24.05
C HIS A 2 -19.65 21.02 -24.87
N GLN A 3 -19.67 21.34 -26.17
CA GLN A 3 -18.45 21.24 -27.00
C GLN A 3 -17.32 22.18 -26.55
N ASN A 4 -17.65 23.29 -25.87
CA ASN A 4 -16.66 24.30 -25.49
C ASN A 4 -15.89 23.93 -24.21
N SER A 5 -16.51 23.19 -23.28
CA SER A 5 -15.84 22.70 -22.06
C SER A 5 -14.88 21.55 -22.36
N ASP A 6 -15.30 20.61 -23.21
CA ASP A 6 -14.49 19.45 -23.56
C ASP A 6 -13.30 19.85 -24.43
N SER A 7 -13.50 20.78 -25.37
CA SER A 7 -12.43 21.39 -26.15
C SER A 7 -11.42 22.14 -25.27
N ARG A 8 -11.89 22.84 -24.23
CA ARG A 8 -11.00 23.56 -23.29
C ARG A 8 -10.19 22.59 -22.42
N ARG A 9 -10.80 21.53 -21.91
CA ARG A 9 -10.10 20.47 -21.16
C ARG A 9 -9.05 19.81 -22.04
N LEU A 10 -9.41 19.42 -23.26
CA LEU A 10 -8.50 18.78 -24.20
C LEU A 10 -7.31 19.69 -24.52
N ALA A 11 -7.55 20.96 -24.85
CA ALA A 11 -6.50 21.93 -25.12
C ALA A 11 -5.54 22.12 -23.92
N TYR A 12 -6.06 22.11 -22.70
CA TYR A 12 -5.25 22.18 -21.48
C TYR A 12 -4.37 20.94 -21.32
N LEU A 13 -4.91 19.74 -21.51
CA LEU A 13 -4.16 18.48 -21.39
C LEU A 13 -3.12 18.30 -22.50
N THR A 14 -3.44 18.72 -23.73
CA THR A 14 -2.46 18.75 -24.82
C THR A 14 -1.34 19.76 -24.53
N ALA A 15 -1.64 20.92 -23.95
CA ALA A 15 -0.61 21.87 -23.53
C ALA A 15 0.32 21.29 -22.45
N LEU A 16 -0.23 20.62 -21.43
CA LEU A 16 0.55 19.92 -20.40
C LEU A 16 1.42 18.80 -21.02
N SER A 17 0.87 18.03 -21.95
CA SER A 17 1.60 16.99 -22.67
C SER A 17 2.80 17.57 -23.43
N GLN A 18 2.64 18.74 -24.07
CA GLN A 18 3.73 19.44 -24.73
C GLN A 18 4.81 19.94 -23.75
N GLU A 19 4.44 20.34 -22.53
CA GLU A 19 5.41 20.75 -21.50
C GLU A 19 6.24 19.56 -21.01
N ILE A 20 5.59 18.42 -20.75
CA ILE A 20 6.26 17.15 -20.40
C ILE A 20 7.24 16.76 -21.52
N TYR A 21 6.78 16.79 -22.77
CA TYR A 21 7.60 16.50 -23.94
C TYR A 21 8.83 17.42 -24.03
N LYS A 22 8.66 18.73 -23.87
CA LYS A 22 9.77 19.71 -23.88
C LYS A 22 10.77 19.45 -22.75
N LYS A 23 10.31 19.09 -21.55
CA LYS A 23 11.18 18.79 -20.40
C LYS A 23 11.99 17.51 -20.63
N LEU A 24 11.37 16.47 -21.22
CA LEU A 24 12.07 15.24 -21.61
C LEU A 24 13.10 15.47 -22.71
N LEU A 25 12.78 16.27 -23.74
CA LEU A 25 13.74 16.64 -24.79
C LEU A 25 14.98 17.34 -24.21
N ARG A 26 14.77 18.26 -23.25
CA ARG A 26 15.89 18.92 -22.55
C ARG A 26 16.75 17.92 -21.76
N ALA A 27 16.11 16.94 -21.13
CA ALA A 27 16.81 15.88 -20.39
C ALA A 27 17.60 14.93 -21.32
N GLU A 28 17.11 14.68 -22.54
CA GLU A 28 17.85 13.94 -23.58
C GLU A 28 19.10 14.72 -23.99
N ALA A 29 18.93 16.00 -24.35
CA ALA A 29 19.99 16.87 -24.85
C ALA A 29 21.07 17.22 -23.80
N SER A 30 20.71 17.30 -22.52
CA SER A 30 21.61 17.75 -21.44
C SER A 30 21.98 16.62 -20.48
N PRO A 31 23.05 15.83 -20.73
CA PRO A 31 23.40 14.67 -19.91
C PRO A 31 23.75 15.02 -18.46
N SER A 32 24.34 16.19 -18.21
CA SER A 32 24.73 16.64 -16.86
C SER A 32 23.53 16.97 -15.96
N GLN A 33 22.44 17.48 -16.54
CA GLN A 33 21.22 17.88 -15.81
C GLN A 33 20.10 16.84 -15.90
N ARG A 34 20.27 15.80 -16.72
CA ARG A 34 19.26 14.78 -17.03
C ARG A 34 18.57 14.22 -15.80
N ARG A 35 19.33 13.80 -14.79
CA ARG A 35 18.76 13.24 -13.55
C ARG A 35 17.87 14.24 -12.83
N ASN A 36 18.33 15.48 -12.68
CA ASN A 36 17.58 16.52 -11.96
C ASN A 36 16.30 16.89 -12.73
N LEU A 37 16.39 17.04 -14.04
CA LEU A 37 15.22 17.34 -14.89
C LEU A 37 14.16 16.23 -14.83
N LEU A 38 14.57 14.97 -14.83
CA LEU A 38 13.64 13.84 -14.69
C LEU A 38 13.04 13.75 -13.28
N GLN A 39 13.84 14.06 -12.25
CA GLN A 39 13.35 14.11 -10.88
C GLN A 39 12.31 15.23 -10.68
N GLU A 40 12.59 16.43 -11.20
CA GLU A 40 11.65 17.55 -11.17
C GLU A 40 10.38 17.21 -11.96
N LEU A 41 10.52 16.63 -13.16
CA LEU A 41 9.36 16.22 -13.97
C LEU A 41 8.49 15.21 -13.21
N PHE A 42 9.10 14.22 -12.57
CA PHE A 42 8.39 13.25 -11.75
C PHE A 42 7.66 13.93 -10.57
N ALA A 43 8.32 14.85 -9.88
CA ALA A 43 7.72 15.62 -8.80
C ALA A 43 6.51 16.44 -9.28
N ASP A 44 6.65 17.15 -10.41
CA ASP A 44 5.59 17.98 -10.99
C ASP A 44 4.36 17.14 -11.39
N ILE A 45 4.58 15.97 -11.99
CA ILE A 45 3.50 15.06 -12.41
C ILE A 45 2.79 14.41 -11.21
N ALA A 46 3.52 14.18 -10.12
CA ALA A 46 2.97 13.60 -8.91
C ALA A 46 2.06 14.59 -8.16
N LEU A 47 2.23 15.90 -8.36
CA LEU A 47 1.46 16.93 -7.64
C LEU A 47 -0.06 16.71 -7.75
N GLU A 48 -0.73 17.07 -6.66
CA GLU A 48 -2.17 17.20 -6.64
C GLU A 48 -2.62 18.33 -7.56
N VAL A 49 -3.76 18.13 -8.19
CA VAL A 49 -4.36 19.12 -9.07
C VAL A 49 -4.92 20.25 -8.21
N ASP A 50 -4.41 21.48 -8.39
CA ASP A 50 -4.92 22.68 -7.73
C ASP A 50 -6.41 22.91 -8.04
N ASP A 51 -7.14 23.55 -7.13
CA ASP A 51 -8.58 23.78 -7.29
C ASP A 51 -8.94 24.54 -8.58
N ARG A 52 -8.07 25.46 -9.02
CA ARG A 52 -8.22 26.17 -10.30
C ARG A 52 -8.12 25.23 -11.50
N ALA A 53 -7.25 24.23 -11.44
CA ALA A 53 -7.09 23.23 -12.48
C ALA A 53 -8.20 22.18 -12.40
N LYS A 54 -8.67 21.83 -11.19
CA LYS A 54 -9.86 20.99 -10.98
C LYS A 54 -11.07 21.58 -11.68
N ASP A 55 -11.31 22.88 -11.60
CA ASP A 55 -12.44 23.52 -12.28
C ASP A 55 -12.42 23.35 -13.81
N VAL A 56 -11.23 23.31 -14.41
CA VAL A 56 -11.06 23.12 -15.87
C VAL A 56 -11.16 21.64 -16.25
N ILE A 57 -10.66 20.74 -15.40
CA ILE A 57 -10.60 19.29 -15.65
C ILE A 57 -11.94 18.61 -15.33
N LEU A 58 -12.57 18.99 -14.21
CA LEU A 58 -13.77 18.38 -13.65
C LEU A 58 -15.07 19.05 -14.09
N THR A 59 -15.03 19.98 -15.06
CA THR A 59 -16.19 20.79 -15.50
C THR A 59 -17.45 19.98 -15.90
N ARG A 60 -17.44 18.64 -15.88
CA ARG A 60 -18.58 17.77 -15.50
C ARG A 60 -18.18 16.29 -15.41
N ALA A 61 -17.74 15.81 -14.25
CA ALA A 61 -17.60 14.36 -14.00
C ALA A 61 -18.31 13.94 -12.70
N SER A 62 -19.52 14.44 -12.46
CA SER A 62 -20.29 14.11 -11.27
C SER A 62 -21.03 12.77 -11.30
N ASP A 63 -20.96 11.94 -12.35
CA ASP A 63 -21.80 10.72 -12.39
C ASP A 63 -21.23 9.45 -13.06
N ALA A 64 -19.93 9.36 -13.42
CA ALA A 64 -19.43 8.15 -14.12
C ALA A 64 -17.97 7.72 -13.88
N ILE A 65 -17.23 8.37 -12.99
CA ILE A 65 -16.00 7.75 -12.45
C ILE A 65 -16.47 6.95 -11.26
N SER A 66 -16.49 5.62 -11.40
CA SER A 66 -16.87 4.68 -10.35
C SER A 66 -16.28 5.13 -9.01
N THR A 67 -17.17 5.63 -8.14
CA THR A 67 -16.86 6.05 -6.79
C THR A 67 -16.43 4.84 -5.97
N VAL A 68 -15.14 4.51 -6.04
CA VAL A 68 -14.50 3.82 -4.93
C VAL A 68 -14.35 4.90 -3.86
N LYS A 69 -15.32 4.95 -2.95
CA LYS A 69 -15.26 5.81 -1.76
C LYS A 69 -14.08 5.34 -0.89
N GLY A 70 -12.90 5.91 -1.14
CA GLY A 70 -11.74 5.89 -0.25
C GLY A 70 -11.53 7.27 0.39
N PRO A 71 -10.82 7.36 1.53
CA PRO A 71 -10.68 8.59 2.30
C PRO A 71 -9.77 9.57 1.56
N GLU A 72 -10.29 10.79 1.35
CA GLU A 72 -9.65 11.95 0.72
C GLU A 72 -9.31 11.78 -0.77
N ASN A 73 -10.19 12.33 -1.62
CA ASN A 73 -10.17 12.24 -3.07
C ASN A 73 -9.09 13.18 -3.66
N HIS A 74 -7.82 12.85 -3.45
CA HIS A 74 -6.68 13.57 -4.00
C HIS A 74 -6.53 13.19 -5.48
N LEU A 75 -6.92 14.10 -6.37
CA LEU A 75 -6.70 13.93 -7.81
C LEU A 75 -5.30 14.43 -8.15
N CYS A 76 -4.41 13.54 -8.58
CA CYS A 76 -3.06 13.92 -9.04
C CYS A 76 -3.02 14.15 -10.56
N PHE A 77 -2.07 14.97 -11.04
CA PHE A 77 -1.95 15.25 -12.46
C PHE A 77 -1.74 13.99 -13.31
N TYR A 78 -0.99 13.02 -12.79
CA TYR A 78 -0.78 11.77 -13.50
C TYR A 78 -2.05 10.95 -13.74
N ASP A 79 -3.03 11.00 -12.83
CA ASP A 79 -4.27 10.27 -13.01
C ASP A 79 -5.07 10.80 -14.19
N VAL A 80 -5.03 12.13 -14.36
CA VAL A 80 -5.68 12.81 -15.47
C VAL A 80 -4.91 12.58 -16.78
N LEU A 81 -3.59 12.66 -16.75
CA LEU A 81 -2.74 12.48 -17.93
C LEU A 81 -2.74 11.02 -18.42
N SER A 82 -2.73 10.05 -17.52
CA SER A 82 -2.80 8.63 -17.89
C SER A 82 -4.12 8.28 -18.59
N GLU A 83 -5.22 8.91 -18.19
CA GLU A 83 -6.50 8.80 -18.89
C GLU A 83 -6.47 9.50 -20.25
N HIS A 84 -5.88 10.70 -20.31
CA HIS A 84 -5.73 11.47 -21.55
C HIS A 84 -4.94 10.70 -22.61
N PHE A 85 -3.82 10.08 -22.24
CA PHE A 85 -3.00 9.33 -23.20
C PHE A 85 -3.68 8.06 -23.72
N VAL A 86 -4.65 7.50 -22.98
CA VAL A 86 -5.50 6.41 -23.50
C VAL A 86 -6.48 6.96 -24.54
N GLN A 87 -7.09 8.12 -24.28
CA GLN A 87 -8.09 8.74 -25.16
C GLN A 87 -7.46 9.33 -26.44
N VAL A 88 -6.28 9.93 -26.31
CA VAL A 88 -5.51 10.55 -27.40
C VAL A 88 -4.09 9.99 -27.40
N PRO A 89 -3.87 8.79 -27.96
CA PRO A 89 -2.55 8.16 -28.00
C PRO A 89 -1.49 8.99 -28.74
N GLU A 90 -1.90 9.83 -29.70
CA GLU A 90 -1.02 10.71 -30.48
C GLU A 90 -0.24 11.70 -29.61
N ASP A 91 -0.83 12.17 -28.50
CA ASP A 91 -0.15 13.07 -27.54
C ASP A 91 0.85 12.31 -26.66
N GLY A 92 0.59 11.03 -26.37
CA GLY A 92 1.39 10.18 -25.50
C GLY A 92 2.57 9.50 -26.20
N GLN A 93 2.43 9.13 -27.47
CA GLN A 93 3.44 8.39 -28.23
C GLN A 93 4.82 9.07 -28.26
N PRO A 94 4.94 10.39 -28.55
CA PRO A 94 6.25 11.06 -28.60
C PRO A 94 6.92 11.14 -27.22
N ILE A 95 6.12 11.24 -26.15
CA ILE A 95 6.60 11.22 -24.78
C ILE A 95 7.13 9.84 -24.45
N LEU A 96 6.39 8.78 -24.79
CA LEU A 96 6.79 7.40 -24.58
C LEU A 96 8.11 7.09 -25.29
N ASP A 97 8.27 7.50 -26.55
CA ASP A 97 9.49 7.30 -27.33
C ASP A 97 10.71 7.95 -26.65
N LEU A 98 10.55 9.16 -26.08
CA LEU A 98 11.62 9.81 -25.32
C LEU A 98 11.95 9.09 -24.02
N ILE A 99 10.94 8.61 -23.27
CA ILE A 99 11.17 7.86 -22.04
C ILE A 99 11.95 6.58 -22.37
N VAL A 100 11.61 5.89 -23.47
CA VAL A 100 12.34 4.68 -23.93
C VAL A 100 13.82 4.97 -24.22
N LYS A 101 14.16 6.13 -24.79
CA LYS A 101 15.57 6.52 -24.96
C LYS A 101 16.28 6.80 -23.64
N LEU A 102 15.53 7.24 -22.62
CA LEU A 102 16.02 7.60 -21.29
C LEU A 102 15.92 6.46 -20.26
N TRP A 103 15.58 5.23 -20.69
CA TRP A 103 15.27 4.10 -19.81
C TRP A 103 16.37 3.71 -18.82
N SER A 104 17.64 4.01 -19.15
CA SER A 104 18.79 3.77 -18.28
C SER A 104 18.80 4.65 -17.02
N GLN A 105 17.99 5.72 -17.00
CA GLN A 105 17.90 6.66 -15.89
C GLN A 105 16.90 6.19 -14.84
N SER A 106 17.21 6.42 -13.56
CA SER A 106 16.39 5.94 -12.44
C SER A 106 14.93 6.40 -12.51
N PHE A 107 14.68 7.66 -12.83
CA PHE A 107 13.33 8.26 -12.84
C PHE A 107 12.50 7.94 -14.10
N ALA A 108 13.11 7.43 -15.18
CA ALA A 108 12.39 7.14 -16.42
C ALA A 108 11.30 6.07 -16.21
N SER A 109 11.62 5.00 -15.47
CA SER A 109 10.64 3.96 -15.14
C SER A 109 9.53 4.44 -14.21
N HIS A 110 9.82 5.39 -13.32
CA HIS A 110 8.82 5.99 -12.42
C HIS A 110 7.81 6.81 -13.21
N ILE A 111 8.31 7.70 -14.08
CA ILE A 111 7.48 8.52 -14.98
C ILE A 111 6.65 7.61 -15.90
N PHE A 112 7.27 6.56 -16.44
CA PHE A 112 6.55 5.57 -17.26
C PHE A 112 5.40 4.92 -16.49
N ALA A 113 5.66 4.38 -15.30
CA ALA A 113 4.62 3.71 -14.51
C ALA A 113 3.46 4.66 -14.18
N VAL A 114 3.78 5.90 -13.84
CA VAL A 114 2.78 6.87 -13.40
C VAL A 114 1.95 7.42 -14.58
N LEU A 115 2.56 7.72 -15.72
CA LEU A 115 1.84 8.27 -16.89
C LEU A 115 1.22 7.20 -17.82
N PHE A 116 1.83 6.03 -17.96
CA PHE A 116 1.45 5.04 -18.99
C PHE A 116 0.90 3.73 -18.43
N HIS A 117 0.60 3.63 -17.12
CA HIS A 117 0.01 2.42 -16.53
C HIS A 117 -1.31 2.02 -17.19
N LYS A 118 -2.19 2.97 -17.54
CA LYS A 118 -3.45 2.67 -18.25
C LYS A 118 -3.21 2.35 -19.72
N TRP A 119 -2.37 3.17 -20.37
CA TRP A 119 -2.03 3.05 -21.78
C TRP A 119 -1.57 1.63 -22.15
N LEU A 120 -0.74 1.01 -21.32
CA LEU A 120 -0.23 -0.36 -21.52
C LEU A 120 -1.33 -1.41 -21.71
N PHE A 121 -2.50 -1.21 -21.08
CA PHE A 121 -3.60 -2.19 -21.12
C PHE A 121 -4.73 -1.79 -22.05
N GLU A 122 -4.91 -0.50 -22.34
CA GLU A 122 -6.03 -0.02 -23.17
C GLU A 122 -5.64 0.12 -24.64
N VAL A 123 -4.40 0.52 -24.92
CA VAL A 123 -3.91 0.71 -26.29
C VAL A 123 -3.28 -0.58 -26.82
N GLN A 124 -3.52 -0.89 -28.09
CA GLN A 124 -2.96 -2.10 -28.72
C GLN A 124 -1.46 -1.92 -28.99
N ILE A 125 -0.66 -2.85 -28.49
CA ILE A 125 0.79 -2.89 -28.69
C ILE A 125 1.11 -4.19 -29.43
N GLU A 126 1.45 -4.06 -30.71
CA GLU A 126 1.70 -5.22 -31.58
C GLU A 126 3.10 -5.84 -31.37
N ASP A 127 4.06 -5.05 -30.89
CA ASP A 127 5.46 -5.46 -30.75
C ASP A 127 5.69 -6.18 -29.40
N PRO A 128 6.01 -7.50 -29.41
CA PRO A 128 6.21 -8.28 -28.19
C PRO A 128 7.47 -7.87 -27.42
N GLU A 129 8.50 -7.34 -28.08
CA GLU A 129 9.71 -6.87 -27.38
C GLU A 129 9.43 -5.59 -26.58
N LYS A 130 8.65 -4.67 -27.17
CA LYS A 130 8.19 -3.47 -26.46
C LYS A 130 7.32 -3.85 -25.28
N LEU A 131 6.38 -4.77 -25.47
CA LEU A 131 5.50 -5.25 -24.40
C LEU A 131 6.29 -5.82 -23.22
N LEU A 132 7.34 -6.61 -23.48
CA LEU A 132 8.22 -7.14 -22.44
C LEU A 132 8.91 -6.00 -21.65
N ARG A 133 9.51 -5.03 -22.36
CA ARG A 133 10.23 -3.91 -21.74
C ARG A 133 9.30 -3.02 -20.92
N TYR A 134 8.12 -2.71 -21.47
CA TYR A 134 7.10 -1.89 -20.82
C TYR A 134 6.52 -2.59 -19.59
N SER A 135 6.22 -3.89 -19.68
CA SER A 135 5.74 -4.67 -18.53
C SER A 135 6.75 -4.67 -17.39
N SER A 136 8.04 -4.87 -17.70
CA SER A 136 9.11 -4.83 -16.70
C SER A 136 9.25 -3.46 -16.05
N ALA A 137 9.19 -2.37 -16.82
CA ALA A 137 9.30 -1.03 -16.27
C ALA A 137 8.05 -0.56 -15.53
N LEU A 138 6.86 -1.03 -15.89
CA LEU A 138 5.66 -0.78 -15.10
C LEU A 138 5.85 -1.32 -13.68
N VAL A 139 6.29 -2.58 -13.55
CA VAL A 139 6.49 -3.21 -12.23
C VAL A 139 7.63 -2.55 -11.48
N GLN A 140 8.78 -2.31 -12.12
CA GLN A 140 9.93 -1.68 -11.48
C GLN A 140 9.66 -0.22 -11.08
N GLY A 141 9.00 0.54 -11.96
CA GLY A 141 8.59 1.91 -11.71
C GLY A 141 7.60 2.00 -10.55
N SER A 142 6.55 1.17 -10.59
CA SER A 142 5.54 1.10 -9.52
C SER A 142 6.15 0.69 -8.18
N THR A 143 7.10 -0.26 -8.19
CA THR A 143 7.85 -0.65 -6.98
C THR A 143 8.51 0.55 -6.32
N ASN A 144 9.24 1.35 -7.09
CA ASN A 144 9.96 2.49 -6.52
C ASN A 144 9.02 3.61 -6.11
N VAL A 145 7.97 3.87 -6.90
CA VAL A 145 6.96 4.88 -6.61
C VAL A 145 6.20 4.55 -5.32
N PHE A 146 5.81 3.30 -5.10
CA PHE A 146 5.19 2.89 -3.83
C PHE A 146 6.16 2.93 -2.66
N TRP A 147 7.46 2.69 -2.89
CA TRP A 147 8.47 2.91 -1.86
C TRP A 147 8.63 4.38 -1.48
N ILE A 148 8.45 5.32 -2.41
CA ILE A 148 8.42 6.76 -2.10
C ILE A 148 7.28 7.01 -1.11
N ASP A 149 6.07 6.55 -1.42
CA ASP A 149 4.90 6.69 -0.54
C ASP A 149 5.12 6.07 0.85
N VAL A 150 5.75 4.89 0.93
CA VAL A 150 6.14 4.27 2.21
C VAL A 150 7.15 5.12 2.98
N GLN A 151 8.11 5.75 2.30
CA GLN A 151 9.14 6.58 2.94
C GLN A 151 8.58 7.92 3.42
N THR A 152 7.69 8.53 2.66
CA THR A 152 7.01 9.79 3.01
C THR A 152 5.79 9.57 3.90
N ASN A 153 5.36 8.33 4.10
CA ASN A 153 4.12 7.96 4.78
C ASN A 153 2.90 8.67 4.16
N THR A 154 2.90 8.80 2.83
CA THR A 154 1.80 9.34 2.03
C THR A 154 1.16 8.22 1.20
N ARG A 155 -0.03 8.47 0.65
CA ARG A 155 -0.71 7.54 -0.25
C ARG A 155 -1.00 8.22 -1.59
N GLN A 156 -0.03 8.99 -2.08
CA GLN A 156 -0.17 9.81 -3.27
C GLN A 156 -0.42 8.94 -4.51
N PHE A 157 0.17 7.74 -4.55
CA PHE A 157 0.07 6.80 -5.67
C PHE A 157 -0.98 5.72 -5.47
N GLN A 158 -1.97 5.97 -4.60
CA GLN A 158 -3.04 5.03 -4.29
C GLN A 158 -3.85 4.66 -5.54
N SER A 159 -4.20 5.61 -6.40
CA SER A 159 -4.96 5.34 -7.62
C SER A 159 -4.22 4.40 -8.58
N LEU A 160 -2.90 4.54 -8.71
CA LEU A 160 -2.06 3.60 -9.46
C LEU A 160 -2.13 2.19 -8.84
N PHE A 161 -2.00 2.08 -7.52
CA PHE A 161 -2.09 0.80 -6.82
C PHE A 161 -3.45 0.12 -7.05
N TYR A 162 -4.57 0.83 -6.84
CA TYR A 162 -5.90 0.27 -7.01
C TYR A 162 -6.21 -0.06 -8.47
N TYR A 163 -5.69 0.71 -9.44
CA TYR A 163 -5.79 0.33 -10.85
C TYR A 163 -5.08 -1.00 -11.13
N LEU A 164 -3.85 -1.17 -10.64
CA LEU A 164 -3.10 -2.40 -10.83
C LEU A 164 -3.74 -3.60 -10.10
N LEU A 165 -4.33 -3.39 -8.93
CA LEU A 165 -5.01 -4.44 -8.18
C LEU A 165 -6.38 -4.77 -8.81
N GLU A 166 -7.29 -3.80 -8.88
CA GLU A 166 -8.68 -4.05 -9.22
C GLU A 166 -8.95 -4.12 -10.72
N LYS A 167 -8.21 -3.36 -11.54
CA LYS A 167 -8.42 -3.35 -12.99
C LYS A 167 -7.47 -4.27 -13.73
N VAL A 168 -6.30 -4.57 -13.19
CA VAL A 168 -5.33 -5.44 -13.89
C VAL A 168 -5.25 -6.82 -13.26
N ALA A 169 -4.98 -6.92 -11.96
CA ALA A 169 -4.82 -8.23 -11.33
C ALA A 169 -6.14 -9.02 -11.29
N PHE A 170 -7.29 -8.33 -11.13
CA PHE A 170 -8.61 -8.98 -11.12
C PHE A 170 -9.24 -9.23 -12.49
N ASP A 171 -8.66 -8.70 -13.57
CA ASP A 171 -9.15 -8.88 -14.93
C ASP A 171 -8.19 -9.77 -15.73
N GLN A 172 -8.57 -11.04 -15.88
CA GLN A 172 -7.79 -12.02 -16.62
C GLN A 172 -7.48 -11.57 -18.06
N SER A 173 -8.38 -10.81 -18.70
CA SER A 173 -8.17 -10.32 -20.07
C SER A 173 -7.00 -9.33 -20.15
N ARG A 174 -6.87 -8.43 -19.16
CA ARG A 174 -5.75 -7.49 -19.06
C ARG A 174 -4.50 -8.16 -18.53
N LEU A 175 -4.62 -9.07 -17.58
CA LEU A 175 -3.49 -9.80 -17.03
C LEU A 175 -2.79 -10.64 -18.10
N THR A 176 -3.55 -11.23 -19.03
CA THR A 176 -2.99 -12.00 -20.15
C THR A 176 -2.18 -11.16 -21.14
N LYS A 177 -2.33 -9.83 -21.14
CA LYS A 177 -1.47 -8.93 -21.94
C LYS A 177 -0.05 -8.85 -21.39
N LEU A 178 0.16 -9.05 -20.09
CA LEU A 178 1.50 -9.02 -19.51
C LEU A 178 2.27 -10.28 -19.86
N VAL A 179 3.59 -10.17 -19.97
CA VAL A 179 4.47 -11.35 -20.04
C VAL A 179 4.41 -12.12 -18.71
N ILE A 180 4.50 -13.46 -18.76
CA ILE A 180 4.39 -14.35 -17.59
C ILE A 180 5.27 -13.90 -16.41
N GLN A 181 6.50 -13.49 -16.69
CA GLN A 181 7.41 -12.99 -15.65
C GLN A 181 6.89 -11.70 -15.00
N ALA A 182 6.44 -10.74 -15.80
CA ALA A 182 5.89 -9.49 -15.30
C ALA A 182 4.56 -9.67 -14.53
N ARG A 183 3.74 -10.67 -14.91
CA ARG A 183 2.56 -11.05 -14.11
C ARG A 183 2.95 -11.47 -12.70
N ARG A 184 3.97 -12.34 -12.58
CA ARG A 184 4.47 -12.78 -11.28
C ARG A 184 5.02 -11.61 -10.48
N ASP A 185 5.88 -10.82 -11.10
CA ASP A 185 6.50 -9.67 -10.43
C ASP A 185 5.45 -8.63 -10.00
N LEU A 186 4.36 -8.46 -10.77
CA LEU A 186 3.21 -7.64 -10.39
C LEU A 186 2.51 -8.19 -9.13
N PHE A 187 2.25 -9.49 -9.04
CA PHE A 187 1.63 -10.07 -7.85
C PHE A 187 2.55 -10.00 -6.62
N LEU A 188 3.87 -10.18 -6.80
CA LEU A 188 4.84 -9.97 -5.70
C LEU A 188 4.87 -8.49 -5.26
N LEU A 189 4.81 -7.56 -6.22
CA LEU A 189 4.68 -6.12 -5.95
C LEU A 189 3.41 -5.84 -5.12
N LEU A 190 2.24 -6.26 -5.61
CA LEU A 190 0.97 -6.04 -4.93
C LEU A 190 0.95 -6.66 -3.52
N SER A 191 1.52 -7.87 -3.38
CA SER A 191 1.66 -8.55 -2.08
C SER A 191 2.38 -7.69 -1.03
N ARG A 192 3.43 -6.96 -1.45
CA ARG A 192 4.20 -6.10 -0.54
C ARG A 192 3.41 -4.90 -0.06
N PHE A 193 2.53 -4.33 -0.89
CA PHE A 193 1.89 -3.03 -0.61
C PHE A 193 0.39 -3.10 -0.31
N ILE A 194 -0.25 -4.28 -0.40
CA ILE A 194 -1.70 -4.43 -0.17
C ILE A 194 -2.15 -3.91 1.21
N MET A 195 -1.34 -4.15 2.25
CA MET A 195 -1.62 -3.68 3.61
C MET A 195 -1.39 -2.18 3.75
N PHE A 196 -0.42 -1.61 3.02
CA PHE A 196 -0.11 -0.18 3.08
C PHE A 196 -1.26 0.70 2.57
N TYR A 197 -1.87 0.27 1.46
CA TYR A 197 -2.97 0.98 0.82
C TYR A 197 -4.36 0.61 1.36
N ASN A 198 -4.45 -0.22 2.42
CA ASN A 198 -5.71 -0.67 3.04
C ASN A 198 -6.64 -1.40 2.05
N ALA A 199 -6.06 -2.31 1.27
CA ALA A 199 -6.83 -3.21 0.39
C ALA A 199 -6.92 -4.63 0.97
N ASP A 200 -6.95 -4.70 2.31
CA ASP A 200 -7.00 -5.95 3.07
C ASP A 200 -8.32 -6.72 2.86
N ASP A 201 -9.41 -6.01 2.62
CA ASP A 201 -10.72 -6.56 2.25
C ASP A 201 -10.72 -7.26 0.87
N ARG A 202 -9.67 -7.08 0.07
CA ARG A 202 -9.48 -7.71 -1.25
C ARG A 202 -8.50 -8.89 -1.20
N LEU A 203 -7.95 -9.23 -0.04
CA LEU A 203 -6.89 -10.23 0.09
C LEU A 203 -7.33 -11.62 -0.39
N GLU A 204 -8.53 -12.06 -0.02
CA GLU A 204 -9.05 -13.39 -0.43
C GLU A 204 -9.13 -13.50 -1.96
N SER A 205 -9.82 -12.54 -2.60
CA SER A 205 -9.92 -12.47 -4.07
C SER A 205 -8.55 -12.33 -4.75
N PHE A 206 -7.59 -11.68 -4.10
CA PHE A 206 -6.22 -11.57 -4.59
C PHE A 206 -5.44 -12.88 -4.54
N LEU A 207 -5.61 -13.67 -3.48
CA LEU A 207 -4.98 -14.98 -3.35
C LEU A 207 -5.56 -16.01 -4.32
N ASP A 208 -6.87 -15.92 -4.62
CA ASP A 208 -7.53 -16.79 -5.60
C ASP A 208 -7.01 -16.58 -7.03
N GLN A 209 -6.61 -15.36 -7.36
CA GLN A 209 -6.14 -14.99 -8.69
C GLN A 209 -4.62 -15.07 -8.88
N PHE A 210 -3.91 -15.54 -7.85
CA PHE A 210 -2.46 -15.59 -7.87
C PHE A 210 -1.93 -16.49 -8.99
N PRO A 211 -0.94 -16.02 -9.80
CA PRO A 211 -0.46 -16.80 -10.92
C PRO A 211 0.31 -18.03 -10.45
N ALA A 212 0.27 -19.11 -11.23
CA ALA A 212 1.04 -20.31 -10.93
C ALA A 212 2.56 -20.04 -11.02
N PHE A 213 3.28 -20.34 -9.95
CA PHE A 213 4.74 -20.31 -9.90
C PHE A 213 5.30 -21.71 -10.16
N PRO A 214 6.36 -21.86 -10.98
CA PRO A 214 7.00 -23.15 -11.22
C PRO A 214 7.65 -23.68 -9.95
N THR A 215 8.03 -22.77 -9.04
CA THR A 215 8.59 -23.06 -7.73
C THR A 215 7.54 -23.25 -6.64
N SER A 216 6.25 -23.29 -6.97
CA SER A 216 5.15 -23.51 -5.99
C SER A 216 5.32 -24.80 -5.20
N PHE A 217 5.85 -25.87 -5.81
CA PHE A 217 6.18 -27.10 -5.09
C PHE A 217 7.19 -26.89 -3.95
N LEU A 218 8.15 -25.96 -4.13
CA LEU A 218 9.19 -25.67 -3.15
C LEU A 218 8.77 -24.60 -2.13
N VAL A 219 8.09 -23.55 -2.59
CA VAL A 219 7.77 -22.36 -1.79
C VAL A 219 6.41 -22.48 -1.10
N GLY A 220 5.46 -23.21 -1.69
CA GLY A 220 4.09 -23.36 -1.21
C GLY A 220 3.05 -22.74 -2.15
N GLY A 221 1.83 -22.59 -1.63
CA GLY A 221 0.71 -22.02 -2.39
C GLY A 221 0.77 -20.49 -2.49
N PRO A 222 -0.27 -19.86 -3.10
CA PRO A 222 -0.41 -18.41 -3.17
C PRO A 222 -0.24 -17.71 -1.81
N ALA A 223 -0.91 -18.25 -0.80
CA ALA A 223 -0.82 -17.85 0.61
C ALA A 223 0.64 -17.81 1.12
N ASP A 224 1.42 -18.85 0.85
CA ASP A 224 2.81 -18.94 1.31
C ASP A 224 3.72 -17.91 0.63
N ILE A 225 3.52 -17.69 -0.68
CA ILE A 225 4.28 -16.69 -1.45
C ILE A 225 3.94 -15.29 -0.95
N PHE A 226 2.66 -14.99 -0.79
CA PHE A 226 2.18 -13.72 -0.25
C PHE A 226 2.80 -13.43 1.13
N VAL A 227 2.70 -14.38 2.07
CA VAL A 227 3.23 -14.19 3.42
C VAL A 227 4.76 -14.09 3.42
N THR A 228 5.43 -14.77 2.50
CA THR A 228 6.89 -14.64 2.33
C THR A 228 7.28 -13.22 1.92
N GLU A 229 6.63 -12.67 0.89
CA GLU A 229 6.88 -11.29 0.44
C GLU A 229 6.53 -10.26 1.51
N LEU A 230 5.43 -10.47 2.23
CA LEU A 230 5.03 -9.61 3.33
C LEU A 230 6.06 -9.64 4.47
N THR A 231 6.55 -10.84 4.82
CA THR A 231 7.58 -11.01 5.86
C THR A 231 8.88 -10.29 5.47
N ASP A 232 9.27 -10.38 4.20
CA ASP A 232 10.45 -9.68 3.69
C ASP A 232 10.27 -8.17 3.62
N GLN A 233 9.04 -7.71 3.36
CA GLN A 233 8.70 -6.31 3.41
C GLN A 233 8.84 -5.76 4.83
N LEU A 234 8.28 -6.44 5.85
CA LEU A 234 8.38 -6.02 7.25
C LEU A 234 9.82 -5.78 7.69
N GLN A 235 10.76 -6.64 7.28
CA GLN A 235 12.18 -6.51 7.64
C GLN A 235 12.87 -5.30 6.99
N LYS A 236 12.34 -4.81 5.85
CA LYS A 236 12.87 -3.66 5.12
C LYS A 236 12.28 -2.33 5.59
N LEU A 237 11.13 -2.35 6.26
CA LEU A 237 10.45 -1.14 6.72
C LEU A 237 11.25 -0.45 7.83
N LYS A 238 11.66 0.79 7.57
CA LYS A 238 12.36 1.66 8.54
C LYS A 238 11.46 2.76 9.12
N VAL A 239 10.34 3.04 8.46
CA VAL A 239 9.39 4.09 8.86
C VAL A 239 8.45 3.53 9.91
N GLU A 240 8.57 4.01 11.15
CA GLU A 240 7.80 3.53 12.31
C GLU A 240 6.28 3.54 12.12
N PRO A 241 5.62 4.66 11.71
CA PRO A 241 4.17 4.66 11.56
C PRO A 241 3.69 3.65 10.52
N VAL A 242 4.46 3.45 9.44
CA VAL A 242 4.14 2.45 8.42
C VAL A 242 4.31 1.04 8.99
N LEU A 243 5.40 0.75 9.71
CA LEU A 243 5.59 -0.55 10.34
C LEU A 243 4.47 -0.88 11.34
N LEU A 244 4.04 0.10 12.15
CA LEU A 244 2.90 -0.05 13.06
C LEU A 244 1.61 -0.38 12.30
N HIS A 245 1.37 0.31 11.17
CA HIS A 245 0.23 0.04 10.31
C HIS A 245 0.24 -1.41 9.80
N TYR A 246 1.36 -1.89 9.23
CA TYR A 246 1.48 -3.28 8.78
C TYR A 246 1.27 -4.29 9.91
N LEU A 247 1.87 -4.06 11.09
CA LEU A 247 1.69 -4.93 12.25
C LEU A 247 0.23 -4.96 12.76
N SER A 248 -0.52 -3.88 12.56
CA SER A 248 -1.95 -3.87 12.88
C SER A 248 -2.77 -4.70 11.87
N GLN A 249 -2.46 -4.57 10.57
CA GLN A 249 -3.20 -5.21 9.48
C GLN A 249 -2.87 -6.70 9.32
N ILE A 250 -1.67 -7.12 9.71
CA ILE A 250 -1.24 -8.52 9.55
C ILE A 250 -2.10 -9.52 10.32
N LYS A 251 -2.89 -9.07 11.29
CA LYS A 251 -3.87 -9.88 12.03
C LYS A 251 -4.91 -10.53 11.12
N ILE A 252 -5.16 -9.97 9.93
CA ILE A 252 -6.09 -10.51 8.94
C ILE A 252 -5.63 -11.86 8.39
N LEU A 253 -4.36 -12.23 8.56
CA LEU A 253 -3.85 -13.56 8.21
C LEU A 253 -4.25 -14.65 9.21
N GLN A 254 -5.03 -14.32 10.23
CA GLN A 254 -5.51 -15.30 11.20
C GLN A 254 -6.40 -16.35 10.50
N GLY A 255 -6.07 -17.63 10.70
CA GLY A 255 -6.81 -18.74 10.10
C GLY A 255 -6.36 -19.11 8.68
N LEU A 256 -5.39 -18.40 8.12
CA LEU A 256 -4.85 -18.70 6.80
C LEU A 256 -3.94 -19.94 6.85
N GLU A 257 -4.21 -20.93 6.00
CA GLU A 257 -3.46 -22.18 5.96
C GLU A 257 -2.08 -21.95 5.33
N LEU A 258 -1.05 -21.99 6.17
CA LEU A 258 0.35 -21.78 5.76
C LEU A 258 1.17 -23.03 5.99
N ARG A 259 2.17 -23.23 5.13
CA ARG A 259 3.19 -24.24 5.37
C ARG A 259 3.97 -23.92 6.65
N MET A 260 4.38 -24.95 7.37
CA MET A 260 5.16 -24.82 8.61
C MET A 260 6.40 -23.94 8.45
N THR A 261 7.10 -24.00 7.31
CA THR A 261 8.28 -23.18 7.01
C THR A 261 7.94 -21.69 6.94
N THR A 262 6.88 -21.35 6.20
CA THR A 262 6.40 -19.98 6.03
C THR A 262 5.88 -19.41 7.35
N SER A 263 5.05 -20.19 8.04
CA SER A 263 4.53 -19.88 9.37
C SER A 263 5.64 -19.62 10.39
N THR A 264 6.68 -20.47 10.41
CA THR A 264 7.85 -20.30 11.30
C THR A 264 8.65 -19.04 10.96
N ARG A 265 8.82 -18.73 9.67
CA ARG A 265 9.54 -17.52 9.22
C ARG A 265 8.80 -16.25 9.65
N LEU A 266 7.48 -16.18 9.44
CA LEU A 266 6.64 -15.07 9.90
C LEU A 266 6.70 -14.93 11.42
N LYS A 267 6.54 -16.04 12.16
CA LYS A 267 6.64 -16.05 13.62
C LYS A 267 7.97 -15.52 14.12
N THR A 268 9.08 -15.93 13.49
CA THR A 268 10.44 -15.49 13.84
C THR A 268 10.62 -13.99 13.56
N CYS A 269 10.10 -13.51 12.43
CA CYS A 269 10.12 -12.10 12.08
C CYS A 269 9.33 -11.25 13.08
N LEU A 270 8.10 -11.64 13.44
CA LEU A 270 7.31 -10.93 14.44
C LEU A 270 7.97 -10.96 15.82
N TYR A 271 8.58 -12.09 16.19
CA TYR A 271 9.29 -12.23 17.46
C TYR A 271 10.50 -11.29 17.54
N SER A 272 11.26 -11.09 16.46
CA SER A 272 12.40 -10.15 16.46
C SER A 272 11.97 -8.72 16.78
N PHE A 273 10.76 -8.32 16.37
CA PHE A 273 10.18 -7.03 16.71
C PHE A 273 9.73 -6.89 18.18
N THR A 274 9.67 -7.97 18.96
CA THR A 274 9.21 -7.92 20.37
C THR A 274 10.33 -7.67 21.39
N SER A 275 11.59 -7.84 20.96
CA SER A 275 12.78 -7.77 21.81
C SER A 275 13.20 -6.32 22.09
N PRO A 276 13.50 -5.97 23.36
CA PRO A 276 14.06 -4.66 23.70
C PRO A 276 15.56 -4.59 23.32
N GLY A 277 16.07 -3.39 23.06
CA GLY A 277 17.50 -3.16 22.85
C GLY A 277 17.85 -1.69 22.63
N GLY A 278 19.06 -1.42 22.12
CA GLY A 278 19.61 -0.09 21.88
C GLY A 278 18.87 0.75 20.82
N PRO A 279 19.41 1.91 20.38
CA PRO A 279 18.69 2.88 19.54
C PRO A 279 18.26 2.35 18.15
N MET A 280 18.85 1.25 17.68
CA MET A 280 18.49 0.55 16.43
C MET A 280 17.39 -0.52 16.62
N TYR A 281 16.88 -0.70 17.84
CA TYR A 281 15.84 -1.69 18.15
C TYR A 281 14.43 -1.10 18.03
N PRO A 282 13.40 -1.94 17.84
CA PRO A 282 12.02 -1.49 17.68
C PRO A 282 11.56 -0.66 18.88
N THR A 283 10.82 0.42 18.64
CA THR A 283 10.27 1.28 19.70
C THR A 283 9.27 0.51 20.57
N ARG A 284 8.87 1.10 21.70
CA ARG A 284 7.87 0.49 22.58
C ARG A 284 6.54 0.23 21.86
N ALA A 285 6.11 1.15 20.99
CA ALA A 285 4.90 1.01 20.20
C ALA A 285 5.00 -0.20 19.27
N VAL A 286 6.10 -0.31 18.52
CA VAL A 286 6.33 -1.43 17.59
C VAL A 286 6.40 -2.76 18.33
N ARG A 287 7.06 -2.82 19.49
CA ARG A 287 7.12 -4.05 20.30
C ARG A 287 5.75 -4.52 20.78
N HIS A 288 4.88 -3.60 21.16
CA HIS A 288 3.52 -3.94 21.60
C HIS A 288 2.66 -4.38 20.41
N ALA A 289 2.66 -3.62 19.31
CA ALA A 289 1.96 -4.00 18.09
C ALA A 289 2.42 -5.38 17.56
N ALA A 290 3.72 -5.66 17.61
CA ALA A 290 4.28 -6.95 17.21
C ALA A 290 3.84 -8.09 18.14
N ARG A 291 3.78 -7.86 19.46
CA ARG A 291 3.23 -8.87 20.40
C ARG A 291 1.76 -9.13 20.15
N ASP A 292 0.97 -8.08 19.95
CA ASP A 292 -0.46 -8.20 19.69
C ASP A 292 -0.72 -8.97 18.38
N ALA A 293 0.06 -8.68 17.33
CA ALA A 293 0.02 -9.42 16.07
C ALA A 293 0.44 -10.89 16.25
N LEU A 294 1.52 -11.13 17.00
CA LEU A 294 2.05 -12.46 17.25
C LEU A 294 1.08 -13.33 18.08
N ASP A 295 0.36 -12.73 19.03
CA ASP A 295 -0.65 -13.41 19.84
C ASP A 295 -1.92 -13.70 19.04
N ALA A 296 -2.34 -12.79 18.16
CA ALA A 296 -3.48 -13.00 17.27
C ALA A 296 -3.23 -14.14 16.26
N LEU A 297 -2.04 -14.17 15.64
CA LEU A 297 -1.69 -15.15 14.61
C LEU A 297 -1.25 -16.50 15.18
N PHE A 298 -0.60 -16.50 16.34
CA PHE A 298 -0.06 -17.70 16.97
C PHE A 298 -0.50 -17.77 18.45
N PRO A 299 -1.78 -18.09 18.72
CA PRO A 299 -2.30 -18.13 20.09
C PRO A 299 -1.61 -19.21 20.94
N VAL A 300 -1.19 -20.31 20.30
CA VAL A 300 -0.46 -21.39 20.97
C VAL A 300 0.94 -20.92 21.37
N GLY A 301 1.14 -20.75 22.68
CA GLY A 301 2.39 -20.26 23.26
C GLY A 301 2.36 -18.79 23.70
N GLN A 302 1.21 -18.14 23.72
CA GLN A 302 1.06 -16.78 24.26
C GLN A 302 1.56 -16.67 25.71
N TYR A 303 1.07 -17.55 26.60
CA TYR A 303 1.45 -17.56 28.02
C TYR A 303 2.97 -17.69 28.28
N PRO A 304 3.68 -18.70 27.73
CA PRO A 304 5.12 -18.82 27.95
C PRO A 304 5.90 -17.62 27.39
N ARG A 305 5.47 -17.02 26.26
CA ARG A 305 6.11 -15.81 25.72
C ARG A 305 6.00 -14.61 26.67
N HIS A 306 4.81 -14.40 27.25
CA HIS A 306 4.62 -13.33 28.24
C HIS A 306 5.43 -13.57 29.51
N LEU A 307 5.48 -14.81 29.98
CA LEU A 307 6.27 -15.19 31.15
C LEU A 307 7.78 -14.96 30.93
N ILE A 308 8.31 -15.38 29.79
CA ILE A 308 9.71 -15.15 29.40
C ILE A 308 9.99 -13.64 29.30
N SER A 309 9.11 -12.87 28.63
CA SER A 309 9.28 -11.43 28.53
C SER A 309 9.24 -10.74 29.90
N LEU A 310 8.44 -11.23 30.84
CA LEU A 310 8.36 -10.72 32.20
C LEU A 310 9.63 -11.06 32.99
N PHE A 311 10.13 -12.28 32.85
CA PHE A 311 11.37 -12.73 33.48
C PHE A 311 12.59 -11.91 33.02
N PHE A 312 12.73 -11.67 31.72
CA PHE A 312 13.80 -10.80 31.20
C PHE A 312 13.68 -9.37 31.71
N ARG A 313 12.47 -8.81 31.86
CA ARG A 313 12.30 -7.47 32.45
C ARG A 313 12.70 -7.41 33.93
N LEU A 314 12.46 -8.49 34.67
CA LEU A 314 12.87 -8.63 36.07
C LEU A 314 14.39 -8.75 36.22
N LEU A 315 15.07 -9.34 35.24
CA LEU A 315 16.52 -9.51 35.21
C LEU A 315 17.33 -8.25 34.86
N TYR A 316 16.70 -7.19 34.32
CA TYR A 316 17.37 -5.92 34.00
C TYR A 316 16.98 -4.81 35.00
N PRO A 317 17.84 -4.48 35.99
CA PRO A 317 17.50 -3.60 37.12
C PRO A 317 17.08 -2.17 36.75
N TRP A 318 17.50 -1.67 35.58
CA TRP A 318 17.27 -0.29 35.16
C TRP A 318 15.84 0.03 34.66
N TYR A 319 15.01 -0.98 34.32
CA TYR A 319 13.63 -0.78 33.85
C TYR A 319 12.56 -1.16 34.89
N TRP A 320 12.98 -1.80 35.99
CA TRP A 320 12.13 -2.35 37.04
C TRP A 320 11.27 -1.30 37.77
N PRO A 321 11.78 -0.12 38.20
CA PRO A 321 10.98 0.79 39.03
C PRO A 321 9.78 1.36 38.27
N SER A 322 10.01 1.83 37.04
CA SER A 322 8.96 2.40 36.17
C SER A 322 7.95 1.34 35.72
N SER A 323 8.42 0.13 35.37
CA SER A 323 7.53 -0.93 34.86
C SER A 323 6.70 -1.55 35.99
N CYS A 324 7.28 -1.77 37.18
CA CYS A 324 6.53 -2.19 38.36
C CYS A 324 5.53 -1.13 38.78
N TRP A 325 5.89 0.16 38.73
CA TRP A 325 4.96 1.24 39.01
C TRP A 325 3.77 1.25 38.04
N HIS A 326 4.01 1.14 36.73
CA HIS A 326 2.93 1.04 35.74
C HIS A 326 2.07 -0.21 35.91
N PHE A 327 2.67 -1.36 36.23
CA PHE A 327 1.92 -2.58 36.51
C PHE A 327 1.03 -2.43 37.75
N PHE A 328 1.57 -1.85 38.82
CA PHE A 328 0.83 -1.60 40.06
C PHE A 328 -0.34 -0.62 39.82
N VAL A 329 -0.08 0.49 39.13
CA VAL A 329 -1.12 1.47 38.76
C VAL A 329 -2.18 0.83 37.85
N SER A 330 -1.77 0.03 36.86
CA SER A 330 -2.69 -0.65 35.94
C SER A 330 -3.53 -1.72 36.64
N CYS A 331 -2.98 -2.41 37.63
CA CYS A 331 -3.68 -3.41 38.43
C CYS A 331 -4.68 -2.75 39.39
N ILE A 332 -4.27 -1.67 40.07
CA ILE A 332 -5.17 -0.86 40.92
C ILE A 332 -6.32 -0.28 40.10
N SER A 333 -6.03 0.28 38.92
CA SER A 333 -7.08 0.85 38.07
C SER A 333 -8.01 -0.23 37.51
N ALA A 334 -7.51 -1.41 37.12
CA ALA A 334 -8.37 -2.52 36.72
C ALA A 334 -9.24 -3.04 37.87
N MET A 335 -8.69 -3.15 39.09
CA MET A 335 -9.47 -3.47 40.29
C MET A 335 -10.53 -2.40 40.58
N PHE A 336 -10.18 -1.12 40.45
CA PHE A 336 -11.09 0.00 40.65
C PHE A 336 -12.22 -0.03 39.63
N TYR A 337 -11.94 -0.21 38.33
CA TYR A 337 -12.96 -0.32 37.30
C TYR A 337 -13.84 -1.56 37.48
N SER A 338 -13.27 -2.69 37.92
CA SER A 338 -14.05 -3.90 38.24
C SER A 338 -14.97 -3.68 39.45
N LEU A 339 -14.49 -3.02 40.51
CA LEU A 339 -15.28 -2.66 41.68
C LEU A 339 -16.38 -1.65 41.32
N VAL A 340 -16.07 -0.61 40.54
CA VAL A 340 -17.06 0.34 40.03
C VAL A 340 -18.08 -0.36 39.15
N GLY A 341 -17.66 -1.25 38.25
CA GLY A 341 -18.57 -2.04 37.41
C GLY A 341 -19.48 -2.96 38.23
N LEU A 342 -18.95 -3.59 39.28
CA LEU A 342 -19.74 -4.39 40.22
C LEU A 342 -20.75 -3.51 40.98
N ILE A 343 -20.35 -2.34 41.46
CA ILE A 343 -21.24 -1.39 42.13
C ILE A 343 -22.33 -0.90 41.18
N VAL A 344 -21.99 -0.53 39.94
CA VAL A 344 -22.93 -0.07 38.91
C VAL A 344 -23.92 -1.18 38.54
N SER A 345 -23.45 -2.41 38.30
CA SER A 345 -24.35 -3.55 38.00
C SER A 345 -25.23 -3.93 39.19
N SER A 346 -24.73 -3.78 40.41
CA SER A 346 -25.49 -4.00 41.64
C SER A 346 -26.53 -2.89 41.86
N TRP A 347 -26.20 -1.65 41.50
CA TRP A 347 -27.13 -0.52 41.47
C TRP A 347 -28.20 -0.65 40.39
N GLU A 348 -27.86 -1.18 39.21
CA GLU A 348 -28.82 -1.50 38.16
C GLU A 348 -29.74 -2.66 38.57
N LYS A 349 -29.23 -3.66 39.29
CA LYS A 349 -30.07 -4.71 39.90
C LYS A 349 -30.99 -4.21 41.01
N LEU A 350 -30.56 -3.21 41.78
CA LEU A 350 -31.36 -2.57 42.85
C LEU A 350 -32.40 -1.59 42.28
N ARG A 351 -32.13 -0.96 41.15
CA ARG A 351 -33.16 -0.30 40.32
C ARG A 351 -33.92 -1.38 39.55
N GLY A 352 -34.75 -2.13 40.26
CA GLY A 352 -35.64 -3.12 39.68
C GLY A 352 -36.39 -2.60 38.43
N PRO A 353 -36.89 -3.52 37.58
CA PRO A 353 -37.41 -3.17 36.27
C PRO A 353 -38.47 -2.08 36.38
N ARG A 354 -38.24 -0.94 35.71
CA ARG A 354 -39.32 0.04 35.46
C ARG A 354 -40.39 -0.69 34.66
N THR A 355 -41.47 -1.06 35.33
CA THR A 355 -42.68 -1.58 34.71
C THR A 355 -43.26 -0.49 33.80
N SER A 356 -42.91 -0.57 32.51
CA SER A 356 -43.59 0.17 31.46
C SER A 356 -44.99 -0.40 31.32
N LYS A 357 -45.96 0.17 32.05
CA LYS A 357 -47.38 0.04 31.70
C LYS A 357 -47.60 0.78 30.38
N ARG A 358 -47.66 0.03 29.29
CA ARG A 358 -48.38 0.43 28.08
C ARG A 358 -48.86 -0.85 27.39
N ASP A 359 -50.10 -1.20 27.68
CA ASP A 359 -51.04 -1.97 26.86
C ASP A 359 -52.41 -1.93 27.57
N MET A 360 -53.18 -0.90 27.23
CA MET A 360 -54.65 -0.88 27.13
C MET A 360 -55.03 0.14 26.06
#